data_AF-A0A4Q3WZ60-F1
#
_entry.id   AF-A0A4Q3WZ60-F1
#
_cell.length_a   1.000
_cell.length_b   1.000
_cell.length_c   1.000
_cell.angle_alpha   90.00
_cell.angle_beta   90.00
_cell.angle_gamma   90.00
#
_symmetry.space_group_name_H-M   'P 1'
#
loop_
_entity.id
_entity.type
_entity.pdbx_description
1 polymer ?
#
loop_
_entity_poly.entity_id
_entity_poly.type
_entity_poly.pdbx_seq_one_letter_code
_entity_poly.pdbx_strand_id
1 'polypeptide(L)'
;MSLLAKVLLVDDDSTANFLHQLLLKRMDVAEQVLVAGDGQQALDLLATQDTPPQLILLDLNMPVMNGLEFLAHYAQLPESAPQPVVVVLSSADQGHRQAHYQQLPVNAFLEKPLNEAFLKAKNRNRLKFALMWADHDWVNIMPRRAGQPEPLIFPCTVTNESFDRICDHVIKDYFSQPNYWKIDGKPYFSIYDLGKLLESFGSTKATRAAFDRFRAKTIAAGFPGLNFNVVMWGNITLPGQSAPSRYGDLVKLLGIDSVTSYVWIHYAGMPTLETPYNNVFDTYVGAWNRIRDDISVPYYPNVSIGWDQSPRMAQDQEYSLFRVNTIGGNTPERFEEALRFTKNRLLQDPNGPRVITINSWNEWTEGSYLEPDTVNKFGYLNAVKNVFMK
;
A
#
# COMPACT_ATOMS: atom_id res chain seq x y z
N MET A 1 -28.20 -0.88 15.70
CA MET A 1 -27.32 -0.19 16.67
C MET A 1 -27.81 1.23 16.72
N SER A 2 -27.97 1.80 17.92
CA SER A 2 -28.25 3.24 18.07
C SER A 2 -27.02 4.03 17.65
N LEU A 3 -27.23 5.19 17.03
CA LEU A 3 -26.16 6.13 16.70
C LEU A 3 -25.41 6.55 17.98
N LEU A 4 -24.11 6.81 17.86
CA LEU A 4 -23.39 7.56 18.88
C LEU A 4 -23.77 9.04 18.75
N ALA A 5 -24.03 9.73 19.85
CA ALA A 5 -24.27 11.16 19.84
C ALA A 5 -23.04 11.91 19.31
N LYS A 6 -21.84 11.57 19.80
CA LYS A 6 -20.59 12.22 19.40
C LYS A 6 -19.42 11.24 19.29
N VAL A 7 -18.61 11.42 18.24
CA VAL A 7 -17.28 10.81 18.05
C VAL A 7 -16.25 11.93 17.96
N LEU A 8 -15.10 11.77 18.59
CA LEU A 8 -13.98 12.71 18.50
C LEU A 8 -12.84 12.06 17.69
N LEU A 9 -12.43 12.72 16.61
CA LEU A 9 -11.21 12.40 15.87
C LEU A 9 -10.07 13.27 16.39
N VAL A 10 -8.94 12.67 16.69
CA VAL A 10 -7.75 13.36 17.19
C VAL A 10 -6.58 12.95 16.29
N ASP A 11 -6.28 13.81 15.32
CA ASP A 11 -5.33 13.55 14.24
C ASP A 11 -4.95 14.91 13.62
N ASP A 12 -3.67 15.19 13.39
CA ASP A 12 -3.22 16.45 12.77
C ASP A 12 -3.34 16.42 11.23
N ASP A 13 -3.50 15.24 10.64
CA ASP A 13 -3.70 15.08 9.20
C ASP A 13 -5.16 15.40 8.81
N SER A 14 -5.33 16.57 8.19
CA SER A 14 -6.63 17.02 7.67
C SER A 14 -7.26 16.08 6.63
N THR A 15 -6.44 15.32 5.88
CA THR A 15 -6.87 14.33 4.90
C THR A 15 -7.40 13.08 5.60
N ALA A 16 -6.66 12.55 6.58
CA ALA A 16 -7.12 11.44 7.41
C ALA A 16 -8.45 11.78 8.08
N ASN A 17 -8.54 12.98 8.68
CA ASN A 17 -9.77 13.50 9.26
C ASN A 17 -10.92 13.62 8.25
N PHE A 18 -10.67 14.08 7.03
CA PHE A 18 -11.67 14.15 5.97
C PHE A 18 -12.22 12.75 5.62
N LEU A 19 -11.34 11.76 5.48
CA LEU A 19 -11.71 10.38 5.18
C LEU A 19 -12.48 9.73 6.34
N HIS A 20 -12.02 9.89 7.57
CA HIS A 20 -12.70 9.35 8.76
C HIS A 20 -14.10 9.95 8.93
N GLN A 21 -14.25 11.27 8.77
CA GLN A 21 -15.58 11.91 8.82
C GLN A 21 -16.51 11.37 7.72
N LEU A 22 -16.00 11.23 6.49
CA LEU A 22 -16.76 10.68 5.37
C LEU A 22 -17.23 9.24 5.66
N LEU A 23 -16.35 8.40 6.21
CA LEU A 23 -16.63 7.00 6.55
C LEU A 23 -17.65 6.91 7.70
N LEU A 24 -17.43 7.61 8.80
CA LEU A 24 -18.33 7.64 9.95
C LEU A 24 -19.75 8.09 9.56
N LYS A 25 -19.84 9.13 8.71
CA LYS A 25 -21.12 9.60 8.17
C LYS A 25 -21.79 8.56 7.26
N ARG A 26 -21.05 7.91 6.36
CA ARG A 26 -21.61 6.89 5.45
C ARG A 26 -22.05 5.63 6.18
N MET A 27 -21.40 5.31 7.29
CA MET A 27 -21.72 4.15 8.11
C MET A 27 -22.84 4.43 9.12
N ASP A 28 -23.32 5.68 9.21
CA ASP A 28 -24.34 6.11 10.17
C ASP A 28 -23.93 5.74 11.61
N VAL A 29 -22.68 6.09 11.97
CA VAL A 29 -22.09 5.74 13.28
C VAL A 29 -22.34 6.83 14.32
N ALA A 30 -22.36 8.10 13.91
CA ALA A 30 -22.38 9.24 14.82
C ALA A 30 -23.27 10.40 14.34
N GLU A 31 -23.95 11.09 15.26
CA GLU A 31 -24.78 12.26 14.94
C GLU A 31 -23.89 13.46 14.64
N GLN A 32 -22.82 13.57 15.44
CA GLN A 32 -21.80 14.60 15.29
C GLN A 32 -20.40 13.98 15.38
N VAL A 33 -19.50 14.47 14.52
CA VAL A 33 -18.08 14.16 14.57
C VAL A 33 -17.32 15.45 14.90
N LEU A 34 -16.58 15.42 16.00
CA LEU A 34 -15.66 16.48 16.42
C LEU A 34 -14.26 16.15 15.91
N VAL A 35 -13.44 17.17 15.68
CA VAL A 35 -12.05 17.02 15.20
C VAL A 35 -11.14 17.89 16.05
N ALA A 36 -10.04 17.31 16.52
CA ALA A 36 -8.92 17.99 17.17
C ALA A 36 -7.64 17.69 16.38
N GLY A 37 -6.83 18.71 16.15
CA GLY A 37 -5.56 18.57 15.42
C GLY A 37 -4.38 18.15 16.29
N ASP A 38 -4.55 18.04 17.60
CA ASP A 38 -3.54 17.60 18.56
C ASP A 38 -4.20 17.17 19.88
N GLY A 39 -3.41 16.58 20.78
CA GLY A 39 -3.88 16.13 22.08
C GLY A 39 -4.42 17.24 22.99
N GLN A 40 -3.90 18.46 22.91
CA GLN A 40 -4.35 19.58 23.75
C GLN A 40 -5.75 20.03 23.31
N GLN A 41 -5.96 20.22 22.02
CA GLN A 41 -7.28 20.53 21.46
C GLN A 41 -8.30 19.44 21.82
N ALA A 42 -7.89 18.16 21.84
CA ALA A 42 -8.76 17.08 22.25
C ALA A 42 -9.18 17.19 23.72
N LEU A 43 -8.25 17.49 24.63
CA LEU A 43 -8.56 17.73 26.06
C LEU A 43 -9.48 18.93 26.25
N ASP A 44 -9.24 20.02 25.51
CA ASP A 44 -10.06 21.23 25.57
C ASP A 44 -11.50 20.96 25.11
N LEU A 45 -11.67 20.15 24.05
CA LEU A 45 -12.99 19.68 23.62
C LEU A 45 -13.64 18.81 24.70
N LEU A 46 -12.93 17.82 25.26
CA LEU A 46 -13.47 16.96 26.32
C LEU A 46 -13.95 17.75 27.54
N ALA A 47 -13.26 18.84 27.88
CA ALA A 47 -13.62 19.70 29.01
C ALA A 47 -14.83 20.62 28.74
N THR A 48 -15.11 20.95 27.47
CA THR A 48 -16.10 21.97 27.08
C THR A 48 -17.41 21.40 26.52
N GLN A 49 -17.46 20.11 26.18
CA GLN A 49 -18.65 19.50 25.61
C GLN A 49 -19.71 19.15 26.68
N ASP A 50 -20.92 19.70 26.55
CA ASP A 50 -22.07 19.37 27.41
C ASP A 50 -22.44 17.87 27.39
N THR A 51 -22.31 17.26 26.20
CA THR A 51 -22.41 15.81 26.01
C THR A 51 -21.04 15.32 25.54
N PRO A 52 -20.33 14.52 26.34
CA PRO A 52 -19.00 14.06 25.98
C PRO A 52 -19.06 13.05 24.82
N PRO A 53 -17.98 12.96 24.01
CA PRO A 53 -17.86 11.93 23.00
C PRO A 53 -17.91 10.54 23.63
N GLN A 54 -18.46 9.58 22.88
CA GLN A 54 -18.55 8.17 23.30
C GLN A 54 -17.42 7.33 22.71
N LEU A 55 -16.74 7.84 21.69
CA LEU A 55 -15.63 7.21 21.00
C LEU A 55 -14.60 8.29 20.63
N ILE A 56 -13.33 8.00 20.88
CA ILE A 56 -12.18 8.76 20.44
C ILE A 56 -11.39 7.88 19.46
N LEU A 57 -11.17 8.37 18.25
CA LEU A 57 -10.20 7.80 17.31
C LEU A 57 -8.94 8.65 17.36
N LEU A 58 -7.83 8.03 17.78
CA LEU A 58 -6.60 8.73 18.17
C LEU A 58 -5.43 8.32 17.29
N ASP A 59 -4.78 9.29 16.66
CA ASP A 59 -3.43 9.14 16.14
C ASP A 59 -2.39 9.31 17.26
N LEU A 60 -1.23 8.65 17.12
CA LEU A 60 -0.17 8.72 18.12
C LEU A 60 0.88 9.79 17.84
N ASN A 61 1.07 10.18 16.58
CA ASN A 61 2.17 11.02 16.11
C ASN A 61 1.67 12.39 15.66
N MET A 62 1.25 13.21 16.63
CA MET A 62 0.77 14.57 16.38
C MET A 62 1.75 15.61 16.96
N PRO A 63 1.78 16.85 16.40
CA PRO A 63 2.53 17.97 16.96
C PRO A 63 1.89 18.46 18.27
N VAL A 64 2.60 19.35 18.98
CA VAL A 64 2.17 20.02 20.23
C VAL A 64 1.99 19.06 21.41
N MET A 65 0.97 18.19 21.37
CA MET A 65 0.73 17.11 22.32
C MET A 65 0.43 15.84 21.54
N ASN A 66 1.34 14.86 21.63
CA ASN A 66 1.19 13.60 20.90
C ASN A 66 0.15 12.68 21.58
N GLY A 67 -0.23 11.59 20.91
CA GLY A 67 -1.30 10.72 21.41
C GLY A 67 -0.95 10.01 22.73
N LEU A 68 0.33 9.77 23.03
CA LEU A 68 0.75 9.18 24.31
C LEU A 68 0.66 10.17 25.46
N GLU A 69 1.08 11.41 25.23
CA GLU A 69 0.93 12.50 26.20
C GLU A 69 -0.56 12.75 26.48
N PHE A 70 -1.38 12.79 25.42
CA PHE A 70 -2.84 12.87 25.54
C PHE A 70 -3.40 11.75 26.42
N LEU A 71 -3.04 10.49 26.16
CA LEU A 71 -3.50 9.33 26.95
C LEU A 71 -3.08 9.42 28.41
N ALA A 72 -1.86 9.90 28.68
CA ALA A 72 -1.38 10.09 30.05
C ALA A 72 -2.18 11.17 30.79
N HIS A 73 -2.50 12.29 30.15
CA HIS A 73 -3.37 13.33 30.72
C HIS A 73 -4.82 12.86 30.87
N TYR A 74 -5.34 12.16 29.88
CA TYR A 74 -6.69 11.59 29.88
C TYR A 74 -6.89 10.60 31.03
N ALA A 75 -5.88 9.78 31.34
CA ALA A 75 -5.91 8.85 32.48
C ALA A 75 -5.99 9.55 33.85
N GLN A 76 -5.66 10.84 33.95
CA GLN A 76 -5.75 11.62 35.18
C GLN A 76 -7.10 12.34 35.33
N LEU A 77 -8.01 12.23 34.36
CA LEU A 77 -9.34 12.80 34.48
C LEU A 77 -10.14 12.10 35.59
N PRO A 78 -11.03 12.83 36.31
CA PRO A 78 -11.80 12.24 37.40
C PRO A 78 -12.59 11.01 36.95
N GLU A 79 -12.65 9.94 37.75
CA GLU A 79 -13.43 8.73 37.42
C GLU A 79 -14.93 9.01 37.21
N SER A 80 -15.44 10.11 37.76
CA SER A 80 -16.81 10.58 37.55
C SER A 80 -17.06 11.17 36.16
N ALA A 81 -16.00 11.49 35.41
CA ALA A 81 -16.11 11.96 34.03
C ALA A 81 -16.52 10.79 33.12
N PRO A 82 -17.42 10.99 32.14
CA PRO A 82 -17.72 9.96 31.16
C PRO A 82 -16.46 9.59 30.38
N GLN A 83 -16.19 8.29 30.31
CA GLN A 83 -14.98 7.74 29.67
C GLN A 83 -15.33 7.20 28.28
N PRO A 84 -15.14 7.99 27.21
CA PRO A 84 -15.20 7.48 25.84
C PRO A 84 -14.31 6.25 25.64
N VAL A 85 -14.73 5.39 24.71
CA VAL A 85 -13.87 4.32 24.20
C VAL A 85 -12.75 4.96 23.38
N VAL A 86 -11.49 4.68 23.68
CA VAL A 86 -10.34 5.16 22.92
C VAL A 86 -9.82 4.06 22.00
N VAL A 87 -9.81 4.34 20.70
CA VAL A 87 -9.26 3.45 19.67
C VAL A 87 -8.09 4.14 18.99
N VAL A 88 -6.93 3.51 19.03
CA VAL A 88 -5.74 4.01 18.35
C VAL A 88 -5.76 3.57 16.89
N LEU A 89 -5.56 4.54 15.99
CA LEU A 89 -5.40 4.33 14.57
C LEU A 89 -3.90 4.31 14.27
N SER A 90 -3.33 3.14 13.98
CA SER A 90 -1.91 3.04 13.61
C SER A 90 -1.71 2.12 12.42
N SER A 91 -0.93 2.60 11.44
CA SER A 91 -0.60 1.88 10.21
C SER A 91 0.59 0.92 10.37
N ALA A 92 1.34 1.01 11.46
CA ALA A 92 2.51 0.18 11.73
C ALA A 92 2.24 -0.85 12.83
N ASP A 93 2.70 -2.10 12.61
CA ASP A 93 2.78 -3.11 13.67
C ASP A 93 3.81 -2.62 14.71
N GLN A 94 3.31 -1.96 15.76
CA GLN A 94 4.12 -1.54 16.89
C GLN A 94 4.28 -2.68 17.90
N GLY A 95 4.46 -3.93 17.43
CA GLY A 95 4.66 -5.11 18.28
C GLY A 95 5.73 -4.94 19.37
N HIS A 96 6.71 -4.06 19.18
CA HIS A 96 7.73 -3.71 20.19
C HIS A 96 7.25 -2.75 21.30
N ARG A 97 6.12 -2.05 21.12
CA ARG A 97 5.58 -1.06 22.07
C ARG A 97 4.27 -1.49 22.75
N GLN A 98 3.72 -2.66 22.41
CA GLN A 98 2.51 -3.20 23.06
C GLN A 98 2.58 -3.21 24.58
N ALA A 99 3.74 -3.49 25.18
CA ALA A 99 3.90 -3.51 26.64
C ALA A 99 3.73 -2.11 27.29
N HIS A 100 4.19 -1.05 26.63
CA HIS A 100 3.98 0.33 27.11
C HIS A 100 2.52 0.77 26.96
N TYR A 101 1.83 0.26 25.93
CA TYR A 101 0.45 0.63 25.63
C TYR A 101 -0.59 -0.05 26.51
N GLN A 102 -0.31 -1.26 27.00
CA GLN A 102 -1.21 -1.99 27.90
C GLN A 102 -1.51 -1.25 29.23
N GLN A 103 -0.69 -0.27 29.61
CA GLN A 103 -0.87 0.51 30.84
C GLN A 103 -1.66 1.82 30.61
N LEU A 104 -1.93 2.19 29.35
CA LEU A 104 -2.68 3.39 28.99
C LEU A 104 -4.16 3.05 28.76
N PRO A 105 -5.09 4.01 28.92
CA PRO A 105 -6.53 3.78 28.75
C PRO A 105 -6.93 3.64 27.27
N VAL A 106 -6.37 2.65 26.57
CA VAL A 106 -6.68 2.31 25.18
C VAL A 106 -7.54 1.06 25.14
N ASN A 107 -8.69 1.13 24.48
CA ASN A 107 -9.61 0.01 24.37
C ASN A 107 -9.30 -0.90 23.17
N ALA A 108 -8.76 -0.35 22.08
CA ALA A 108 -8.37 -1.13 20.91
C ALA A 108 -7.30 -0.44 20.06
N PHE A 109 -6.50 -1.25 19.37
CA PHE A 109 -5.59 -0.85 18.31
C PHE A 109 -6.14 -1.37 16.99
N LEU A 110 -6.31 -0.49 15.99
CA LEU A 110 -6.66 -0.91 14.62
C LEU A 110 -5.39 -1.14 13.81
N GLU A 111 -4.63 -2.16 14.20
CA GLU A 111 -3.42 -2.64 13.54
C GLU A 111 -3.77 -3.98 12.83
N LYS A 112 -3.28 -4.21 11.60
CA LYS A 112 -3.64 -5.33 10.67
C LYS A 112 -4.85 -5.05 9.76
N PRO A 113 -4.74 -4.10 8.82
CA PRO A 113 -5.84 -3.66 7.98
C PRO A 113 -6.44 -4.78 7.11
N LEU A 114 -5.67 -5.80 6.73
CA LEU A 114 -6.23 -6.93 5.99
C LEU A 114 -7.10 -7.84 6.88
N ASN A 115 -6.55 -8.32 8.00
CA ASN A 115 -7.17 -9.35 8.84
C ASN A 115 -8.28 -8.81 9.74
N GLU A 116 -8.04 -7.65 10.33
CA GLU A 116 -8.90 -7.08 11.36
C GLU A 116 -9.91 -6.08 10.78
N ALA A 117 -9.58 -5.40 9.67
CA ALA A 117 -10.49 -4.49 8.99
C ALA A 117 -11.13 -5.10 7.74
N PHE A 118 -10.40 -5.25 6.64
CA PHE A 118 -10.96 -5.65 5.34
C PHE A 118 -11.68 -7.00 5.39
N LEU A 119 -11.04 -8.05 5.93
CA LEU A 119 -11.64 -9.39 5.99
C LEU A 119 -12.80 -9.48 6.98
N LYS A 120 -12.91 -8.58 7.97
CA LYS A 120 -14.06 -8.54 8.90
C LYS A 120 -15.17 -7.59 8.45
N ALA A 121 -14.93 -6.78 7.42
CA ALA A 121 -15.91 -5.84 6.90
C ALA A 121 -17.13 -6.57 6.31
N LYS A 122 -18.33 -6.12 6.68
CA LYS A 122 -19.61 -6.71 6.19
C LYS A 122 -19.74 -6.67 4.67
N ASN A 123 -19.09 -5.71 4.04
CA ASN A 123 -19.09 -5.48 2.59
C ASN A 123 -17.87 -6.07 1.87
N ARG A 124 -17.02 -6.89 2.53
CA ARG A 124 -15.78 -7.44 1.94
C ARG A 124 -15.97 -8.12 0.59
N ASN A 125 -17.13 -8.76 0.38
CA ASN A 125 -17.44 -9.49 -0.85
C ASN A 125 -17.70 -8.56 -2.07
N ARG A 126 -17.75 -7.23 -1.88
CA ARG A 126 -17.85 -6.26 -2.98
C ARG A 126 -16.54 -6.07 -3.75
N LEU A 127 -15.42 -6.47 -3.16
CA LEU A 127 -14.10 -6.36 -3.76
C LEU A 127 -13.39 -7.72 -3.67
N LYS A 128 -12.79 -8.14 -4.78
CA LYS A 128 -11.83 -9.25 -4.74
C LYS A 128 -10.48 -8.71 -4.31
N PHE A 129 -9.72 -9.49 -3.53
CA PHE A 129 -8.38 -9.11 -3.11
C PHE A 129 -7.35 -10.18 -3.49
N ALA A 130 -6.11 -9.79 -3.67
CA ALA A 130 -4.98 -10.70 -3.75
C ALA A 130 -3.79 -10.12 -3.00
N LEU A 131 -2.72 -10.91 -2.87
CA LEU A 131 -1.53 -10.48 -2.14
C LEU A 131 -0.40 -10.15 -3.11
N MET A 132 0.24 -9.02 -2.84
CA MET A 132 1.59 -8.73 -3.30
C MET A 132 2.49 -8.66 -2.07
N TRP A 133 3.55 -9.46 -2.06
CA TRP A 133 4.52 -9.44 -0.99
C TRP A 133 5.59 -8.40 -1.29
N ALA A 134 5.65 -7.36 -0.45
CA ALA A 134 6.78 -6.43 -0.37
C ALA A 134 7.95 -7.13 0.34
N ASP A 135 8.71 -7.93 -0.41
CA ASP A 135 9.77 -8.84 0.08
C ASP A 135 11.15 -8.19 0.17
N HIS A 136 11.21 -6.86 0.23
CA HIS A 136 12.44 -6.09 0.39
C HIS A 136 12.69 -5.68 1.84
N ASP A 137 13.94 -5.34 2.15
CA ASP A 137 14.35 -4.91 3.49
C ASP A 137 13.54 -3.70 3.97
N TRP A 138 13.26 -3.66 5.27
CA TRP A 138 12.68 -2.48 5.89
C TRP A 138 13.81 -1.58 6.31
N VAL A 139 13.82 -0.37 5.77
CA VAL A 139 14.81 0.65 6.04
C VAL A 139 14.11 1.90 6.56
N ASN A 140 14.78 2.65 7.43
CA ASN A 140 14.25 3.91 7.90
C ASN A 140 14.46 4.97 6.81
N ILE A 141 13.35 5.36 6.21
CA ILE A 141 13.29 6.33 5.11
C ILE A 141 12.65 7.65 5.53
N MET A 142 12.45 7.90 6.84
CA MET A 142 11.77 9.10 7.34
C MET A 142 12.44 9.63 8.63
N PRO A 143 13.13 10.79 8.57
CA PRO A 143 13.49 11.56 7.38
C PRO A 143 14.76 11.02 6.68
N ARG A 144 14.77 10.99 5.34
CA ARG A 144 16.00 10.78 4.53
C ARG A 144 16.86 12.05 4.50
N ARG A 145 18.20 11.90 4.64
CA ARG A 145 19.21 12.99 4.62
C ARG A 145 20.36 12.72 3.64
N ALA A 146 20.85 13.75 2.95
CA ALA A 146 21.72 13.51 1.79
C ALA A 146 23.08 13.00 2.27
N GLY A 147 23.61 12.01 1.56
CA GLY A 147 24.86 11.38 1.93
C GLY A 147 24.80 10.54 3.21
N GLN A 148 23.63 10.38 3.82
CA GLN A 148 23.44 9.48 4.95
C GLN A 148 22.86 8.14 4.46
N PRO A 149 23.35 7.00 4.98
CA PRO A 149 22.74 5.72 4.68
C PRO A 149 21.34 5.63 5.30
N GLU A 150 20.46 4.86 4.68
CA GLU A 150 19.15 4.52 5.22
C GLU A 150 19.33 3.38 6.24
N PRO A 151 19.09 3.61 7.54
CA PRO A 151 19.32 2.57 8.55
C PRO A 151 18.43 1.35 8.32
N LEU A 152 19.00 0.15 8.34
CA LEU A 152 18.23 -1.09 8.29
C LEU A 152 17.39 -1.23 9.58
N ILE A 153 16.09 -1.40 9.42
CA ILE A 153 15.14 -1.73 10.50
C ILE A 153 15.01 -3.24 10.61
N PHE A 154 14.77 -3.92 9.47
CA PHE A 154 14.57 -5.36 9.44
C PHE A 154 15.06 -5.96 8.10
N PRO A 155 15.98 -6.93 8.13
CA PRO A 155 16.38 -7.65 6.93
C PRO A 155 15.28 -8.63 6.52
N CYS A 156 14.76 -8.50 5.31
CA CYS A 156 13.75 -9.39 4.76
C CYS A 156 14.34 -10.62 4.06
N THR A 157 15.56 -11.05 4.45
CA THR A 157 16.19 -12.25 3.90
C THR A 157 15.33 -13.48 4.17
N VAL A 158 15.08 -14.24 3.10
CA VAL A 158 14.18 -15.40 3.13
C VAL A 158 14.97 -16.71 3.09
N THR A 159 14.66 -17.65 3.98
CA THR A 159 15.17 -19.03 3.92
C THR A 159 14.11 -19.95 3.31
N ASN A 160 14.49 -21.17 2.93
CA ASN A 160 13.49 -22.16 2.49
C ASN A 160 12.42 -22.42 3.57
N GLU A 161 12.81 -22.45 4.84
CA GLU A 161 11.87 -22.68 5.95
C GLU A 161 10.91 -21.50 6.13
N SER A 162 11.42 -20.25 6.14
CA SER A 162 10.55 -19.09 6.30
C SER A 162 9.64 -18.89 5.08
N PHE A 163 10.15 -19.14 3.87
CA PHE A 163 9.33 -19.14 2.65
C PHE A 163 8.23 -20.19 2.71
N ASP A 164 8.54 -21.42 3.11
CA ASP A 164 7.57 -22.50 3.21
C ASP A 164 6.48 -22.18 4.24
N ARG A 165 6.83 -21.54 5.36
CA ARG A 165 5.87 -21.04 6.38
C ARG A 165 4.97 -19.95 5.82
N ILE A 166 5.51 -19.01 5.04
CA ILE A 166 4.72 -17.97 4.37
C ILE A 166 3.76 -18.60 3.37
N CYS A 167 4.22 -19.56 2.57
CA CYS A 167 3.37 -20.28 1.62
C CYS A 167 2.21 -20.98 2.34
N ASP A 168 2.48 -21.70 3.42
CA ASP A 168 1.45 -22.40 4.20
C ASP A 168 0.44 -21.42 4.80
N HIS A 169 0.93 -20.31 5.37
CA HIS A 169 0.10 -19.23 5.89
C HIS A 169 -0.82 -18.64 4.81
N VAL A 170 -0.25 -18.32 3.64
CA VAL A 170 -0.99 -17.71 2.54
C VAL A 170 -2.07 -18.62 1.97
N ILE A 171 -1.74 -19.89 1.78
CA ILE A 171 -2.68 -20.90 1.27
C ILE A 171 -3.84 -21.08 2.25
N LYS A 172 -3.52 -21.28 3.52
CA LYS A 172 -4.50 -21.60 4.56
C LYS A 172 -5.44 -20.42 4.80
N ASP A 173 -4.87 -19.24 5.06
CA ASP A 173 -5.63 -18.12 5.63
C ASP A 173 -6.21 -17.18 4.56
N TYR A 174 -5.60 -17.13 3.35
CA TYR A 174 -6.00 -16.17 2.31
C TYR A 174 -6.55 -16.81 1.03
N PHE A 175 -5.89 -17.79 0.43
CA PHE A 175 -6.36 -18.36 -0.85
C PHE A 175 -7.76 -18.98 -0.75
N SER A 176 -8.08 -19.52 0.43
CA SER A 176 -9.37 -20.10 0.80
C SER A 176 -10.49 -19.07 0.94
N GLN A 177 -10.18 -17.77 1.05
CA GLN A 177 -11.19 -16.72 1.18
C GLN A 177 -12.06 -16.65 -0.08
N PRO A 178 -13.39 -16.52 0.06
CA PRO A 178 -14.32 -16.56 -1.07
C PRO A 178 -14.14 -15.38 -2.04
N ASN A 179 -13.67 -14.25 -1.54
CA ASN A 179 -13.35 -13.06 -2.33
C ASN A 179 -11.85 -12.96 -2.70
N TYR A 180 -11.05 -14.02 -2.51
CA TYR A 180 -9.68 -14.03 -3.03
C TYR A 180 -9.70 -14.06 -4.56
N TRP A 181 -8.97 -13.15 -5.20
CA TRP A 181 -8.90 -13.04 -6.65
C TRP A 181 -8.10 -14.21 -7.25
N LYS A 182 -8.69 -14.81 -8.27
CA LYS A 182 -8.17 -16.00 -8.95
C LYS A 182 -8.26 -15.75 -10.46
N ILE A 183 -7.27 -16.25 -11.19
CA ILE A 183 -7.21 -16.25 -12.66
C ILE A 183 -7.34 -17.70 -13.10
N ASP A 184 -8.40 -18.02 -13.84
CA ASP A 184 -8.73 -19.40 -14.25
C ASP A 184 -8.76 -20.40 -13.07
N GLY A 185 -9.31 -19.95 -11.93
CA GLY A 185 -9.39 -20.73 -10.70
C GLY A 185 -8.09 -20.82 -9.88
N LYS A 186 -6.95 -20.36 -10.42
CA LYS A 186 -5.66 -20.32 -9.72
C LYS A 186 -5.54 -19.04 -8.88
N PRO A 187 -5.22 -19.11 -7.58
CA PRO A 187 -4.95 -17.92 -6.76
C PRO A 187 -3.84 -17.07 -7.37
N TYR A 188 -4.03 -15.76 -7.40
CA TYR A 188 -3.00 -14.80 -7.81
C TYR A 188 -2.12 -14.43 -6.62
N PHE A 189 -0.79 -14.53 -6.76
CA PHE A 189 0.16 -14.08 -5.74
C PHE A 189 1.35 -13.40 -6.40
N SER A 190 1.69 -12.20 -5.95
CA SER A 190 2.73 -11.36 -6.54
C SER A 190 3.93 -11.18 -5.62
N ILE A 191 5.13 -11.18 -6.19
CA ILE A 191 6.39 -10.77 -5.53
C ILE A 191 6.77 -9.38 -6.01
N TYR A 192 7.25 -8.51 -5.11
CA TYR A 192 7.62 -7.14 -5.46
C TYR A 192 9.08 -7.01 -5.91
N ASP A 193 10.03 -7.63 -5.22
CA ASP A 193 11.46 -7.53 -5.49
C ASP A 193 12.07 -8.91 -5.81
N LEU A 194 11.95 -9.29 -7.08
CA LEU A 194 12.53 -10.54 -7.56
C LEU A 194 14.06 -10.61 -7.35
N GLY A 195 14.76 -9.48 -7.38
CA GLY A 195 16.20 -9.42 -7.17
C GLY A 195 16.58 -9.83 -5.74
N LYS A 196 15.89 -9.26 -4.74
CA LYS A 196 16.09 -9.61 -3.33
C LYS A 196 15.75 -11.08 -3.04
N LEU A 197 14.72 -11.61 -3.68
CA LEU A 197 14.34 -13.00 -3.52
C LEU A 197 15.38 -13.95 -4.13
N LEU A 198 15.92 -13.61 -5.31
CA LEU A 198 17.03 -14.34 -5.93
C LEU A 198 18.30 -14.33 -5.07
N GLU A 199 18.63 -13.18 -4.47
CA GLU A 199 19.74 -13.04 -3.52
C GLU A 199 19.54 -13.96 -2.31
N SER A 200 18.35 -13.93 -1.70
CA SER A 200 18.01 -14.74 -0.52
C SER A 200 18.18 -16.25 -0.76
N PHE A 201 17.78 -16.74 -1.92
CA PHE A 201 17.96 -18.16 -2.30
C PHE A 201 19.33 -18.48 -2.91
N GLY A 202 20.13 -17.46 -3.25
CA GLY A 202 21.48 -17.57 -3.78
C GLY A 202 21.62 -18.09 -5.22
N SER A 203 20.54 -18.56 -5.86
CA SER A 203 20.57 -18.98 -7.27
C SER A 203 19.17 -19.09 -7.88
N THR A 204 19.07 -18.93 -9.20
CA THR A 204 17.83 -19.17 -9.96
C THR A 204 17.28 -20.58 -9.78
N LYS A 205 18.15 -21.59 -9.67
CA LYS A 205 17.75 -22.99 -9.44
C LYS A 205 17.07 -23.16 -8.07
N ALA A 206 17.64 -22.57 -7.03
CA ALA A 206 17.07 -22.63 -5.68
C ALA A 206 15.74 -21.86 -5.60
N THR A 207 15.69 -20.65 -6.19
CA THR A 207 14.45 -19.86 -6.29
C THR A 207 13.36 -20.60 -7.06
N ARG A 208 13.70 -21.20 -8.22
CA ARG A 208 12.77 -22.02 -8.99
C ARG A 208 12.22 -23.19 -8.17
N ALA A 209 13.09 -23.89 -7.44
CA ALA A 209 12.67 -24.99 -6.57
C ALA A 209 11.72 -24.51 -5.47
N ALA A 210 11.92 -23.32 -4.90
CA ALA A 210 10.99 -22.73 -3.94
C ALA A 210 9.62 -22.43 -4.57
N PHE A 211 9.59 -21.85 -5.77
CA PHE A 211 8.33 -21.58 -6.48
C PHE A 211 7.57 -22.86 -6.84
N ASP A 212 8.28 -23.89 -7.28
CA ASP A 212 7.68 -25.19 -7.59
C ASP A 212 7.10 -25.86 -6.33
N ARG A 213 7.76 -25.74 -5.17
CA ARG A 213 7.18 -26.18 -3.88
C ARG A 213 5.92 -25.40 -3.53
N PHE A 214 5.89 -24.08 -3.72
CA PHE A 214 4.70 -23.28 -3.45
C PHE A 214 3.52 -23.70 -4.35
N ARG A 215 3.78 -23.97 -5.64
CA ARG A 215 2.79 -24.53 -6.56
C ARG A 215 2.27 -25.88 -6.11
N ALA A 216 3.17 -26.79 -5.72
CA ALA A 216 2.80 -28.11 -5.24
C ALA A 216 1.93 -28.04 -3.97
N LYS A 217 2.29 -27.19 -3.01
CA LYS A 217 1.48 -26.94 -1.80
C LYS A 217 0.10 -26.37 -2.16
N THR A 218 0.04 -25.43 -3.10
CA THR A 218 -1.23 -24.84 -3.57
C THR A 218 -2.13 -25.89 -4.22
N ILE A 219 -1.57 -26.78 -5.05
CA ILE A 219 -2.32 -27.89 -5.66
C ILE A 219 -2.79 -28.89 -4.60
N ALA A 220 -1.92 -29.25 -3.64
CA ALA A 220 -2.26 -30.15 -2.54
C ALA A 220 -3.41 -29.60 -1.66
N ALA A 221 -3.57 -28.28 -1.58
CA ALA A 221 -4.68 -27.61 -0.91
C ALA A 221 -5.98 -27.58 -1.73
N GLY A 222 -6.02 -28.18 -2.92
CA GLY A 222 -7.22 -28.35 -3.75
C GLY A 222 -7.42 -27.30 -4.85
N PHE A 223 -6.45 -26.41 -5.07
CA PHE A 223 -6.51 -25.44 -6.17
C PHE A 223 -5.96 -26.07 -7.48
N PRO A 224 -6.39 -25.62 -8.67
CA PRO A 224 -5.88 -26.12 -9.95
C PRO A 224 -4.43 -25.71 -10.25
N GLY A 225 -3.84 -24.87 -9.42
CA GLY A 225 -2.50 -24.32 -9.56
C GLY A 225 -2.38 -22.96 -8.88
N LEU A 226 -1.30 -22.24 -9.18
CA LEU A 226 -0.99 -20.90 -8.71
C LEU A 226 -0.75 -20.00 -9.92
N ASN A 227 -1.25 -18.77 -9.90
CA ASN A 227 -0.81 -17.73 -10.82
C ASN A 227 0.25 -16.90 -10.09
N PHE A 228 1.52 -17.27 -10.28
CA PHE A 228 2.64 -16.60 -9.64
C PHE A 228 3.10 -15.41 -10.48
N ASN A 229 2.89 -14.22 -9.95
CA ASN A 229 3.22 -12.95 -10.58
C ASN A 229 4.49 -12.33 -9.99
N VAL A 230 5.20 -11.53 -10.78
CA VAL A 230 6.25 -10.66 -10.27
C VAL A 230 6.07 -9.24 -10.77
N VAL A 231 6.39 -8.27 -9.92
CA VAL A 231 6.69 -6.91 -10.34
C VAL A 231 8.07 -6.92 -10.98
N MET A 232 8.15 -6.52 -12.25
CA MET A 232 9.41 -6.57 -12.98
C MET A 232 10.05 -5.19 -13.08
N TRP A 233 11.02 -4.89 -12.24
CA TRP A 233 11.73 -3.61 -12.29
C TRP A 233 13.21 -3.79 -11.96
N GLY A 234 14.00 -2.76 -12.28
CA GLY A 234 15.44 -2.78 -12.09
C GLY A 234 16.19 -3.73 -13.02
N ASN A 235 17.52 -3.62 -13.00
CA ASN A 235 18.41 -4.49 -13.77
C ASN A 235 18.90 -5.63 -12.86
N ILE A 236 18.38 -6.84 -13.06
CA ILE A 236 18.77 -8.01 -12.26
C ILE A 236 19.98 -8.67 -12.90
N THR A 237 21.11 -8.69 -12.19
CA THR A 237 22.33 -9.40 -12.62
C THR A 237 22.48 -10.68 -11.80
N LEU A 238 22.50 -11.83 -12.47
CA LEU A 238 22.65 -13.12 -11.80
C LEU A 238 24.10 -13.38 -11.38
N PRO A 239 24.35 -14.19 -10.33
CA PRO A 239 25.70 -14.58 -9.94
C PRO A 239 26.50 -15.16 -11.11
N GLY A 240 27.69 -14.62 -11.34
CA GLY A 240 28.58 -15.03 -12.44
C GLY A 240 28.29 -14.37 -13.79
N GLN A 241 27.33 -13.43 -13.87
CA GLN A 241 27.11 -12.60 -15.06
C GLN A 241 27.64 -11.18 -14.85
N SER A 242 28.16 -10.58 -15.93
CA SER A 242 28.61 -9.19 -15.96
C SER A 242 27.56 -8.20 -16.50
N ALA A 243 26.50 -8.72 -17.12
CA ALA A 243 25.40 -7.95 -17.68
C ALA A 243 24.08 -8.36 -17.04
N PRO A 244 23.08 -7.45 -16.96
CA PRO A 244 21.75 -7.78 -16.50
C PRO A 244 21.11 -8.88 -17.36
N SER A 245 20.40 -9.80 -16.72
CA SER A 245 19.61 -10.82 -17.41
C SER A 245 18.41 -10.19 -18.10
N ARG A 246 18.02 -10.74 -19.26
CA ARG A 246 16.76 -10.38 -19.91
C ARG A 246 15.57 -10.88 -19.10
N TYR A 247 14.48 -10.12 -19.10
CA TYR A 247 13.29 -10.48 -18.35
C TYR A 247 12.64 -11.76 -18.90
N GLY A 248 12.62 -11.95 -20.22
CA GLY A 248 12.13 -13.18 -20.85
C GLY A 248 12.85 -14.44 -20.37
N ASP A 249 14.17 -14.37 -20.18
CA ASP A 249 14.97 -15.49 -19.68
C ASP A 249 14.64 -15.80 -18.21
N LEU A 250 14.55 -14.77 -17.36
CA LEU A 250 14.17 -14.93 -15.95
C LEU A 250 12.77 -15.52 -15.80
N VAL A 251 11.79 -15.02 -16.57
CA VAL A 251 10.42 -15.55 -16.61
C VAL A 251 10.41 -17.04 -16.92
N LYS A 252 11.13 -17.46 -17.96
CA LYS A 252 11.19 -18.87 -18.37
C LYS A 252 11.91 -19.75 -17.33
N LEU A 253 13.06 -19.30 -16.83
CA LEU A 253 13.87 -20.05 -15.87
C LEU A 253 13.11 -20.29 -14.56
N LEU A 254 12.48 -19.24 -14.04
CA LEU A 254 11.74 -19.29 -12.78
C LEU A 254 10.31 -19.82 -12.95
N GLY A 255 9.85 -19.98 -14.19
CA GLY A 255 8.51 -20.46 -14.51
C GLY A 255 7.44 -19.50 -14.01
N ILE A 256 7.61 -18.20 -14.22
CA ILE A 256 6.66 -17.15 -13.79
C ILE A 256 5.40 -17.22 -14.66
N ASP A 257 4.20 -17.02 -14.06
CA ASP A 257 2.92 -17.14 -14.78
C ASP A 257 2.41 -15.82 -15.35
N SER A 258 2.80 -14.69 -14.76
CA SER A 258 2.48 -13.35 -15.26
C SER A 258 3.47 -12.30 -14.73
N VAL A 259 3.52 -11.14 -15.39
CA VAL A 259 4.39 -10.02 -14.98
C VAL A 259 3.55 -8.76 -14.87
N THR A 260 3.84 -7.91 -13.89
CA THR A 260 3.27 -6.57 -13.80
C THR A 260 4.36 -5.50 -13.69
N SER A 261 3.98 -4.26 -13.95
CA SER A 261 4.69 -3.08 -13.44
C SER A 261 4.04 -2.57 -12.15
N TYR A 262 4.81 -1.91 -11.29
CA TYR A 262 4.30 -1.26 -10.08
C TYR A 262 4.11 0.24 -10.28
N VAL A 263 5.18 0.98 -10.58
CA VAL A 263 5.14 2.44 -10.80
C VAL A 263 5.95 2.78 -12.06
N TRP A 264 5.57 3.84 -12.78
CA TRP A 264 6.24 4.21 -14.04
C TRP A 264 7.72 4.58 -13.88
N ILE A 265 8.10 5.16 -12.74
CA ILE A 265 9.50 5.57 -12.48
C ILE A 265 10.47 4.39 -12.40
N HIS A 266 9.98 3.15 -12.30
CA HIS A 266 10.78 1.94 -12.45
C HIS A 266 11.37 1.77 -13.87
N TYR A 267 10.79 2.45 -14.87
CA TYR A 267 11.19 2.35 -16.28
C TYR A 267 11.49 3.71 -16.91
N ALA A 268 11.00 4.79 -16.30
CA ALA A 268 11.13 6.15 -16.79
C ALA A 268 12.03 6.95 -15.84
N GLY A 269 13.22 7.32 -16.33
CA GLY A 269 14.06 8.28 -15.62
C GLY A 269 13.37 9.64 -15.56
N MET A 270 13.55 10.33 -14.43
CA MET A 270 13.05 11.69 -14.23
C MET A 270 14.23 12.65 -14.37
N PRO A 271 14.40 13.39 -15.48
CA PRO A 271 15.59 14.23 -15.71
C PRO A 271 15.53 15.59 -15.02
N THR A 272 14.34 16.06 -14.65
CA THR A 272 14.11 17.35 -13.99
C THR A 272 13.56 17.15 -12.59
N LEU A 273 13.74 18.15 -11.71
CA LEU A 273 13.18 18.13 -10.35
C LEU A 273 11.67 17.85 -10.36
N GLU A 274 10.96 18.40 -11.33
CA GLU A 274 9.58 18.04 -11.64
C GLU A 274 9.51 17.63 -13.10
N THR A 275 9.27 16.35 -13.38
CA THR A 275 9.15 15.79 -14.74
C THR A 275 7.68 15.72 -15.15
N PRO A 276 7.27 16.24 -16.31
CA PRO A 276 5.87 16.23 -16.72
C PRO A 276 5.29 14.80 -16.80
N TYR A 277 4.09 14.61 -16.25
CA TYR A 277 3.37 13.34 -16.19
C TYR A 277 3.33 12.59 -17.53
N ASN A 278 2.95 13.29 -18.62
CA ASN A 278 2.86 12.68 -19.95
C ASN A 278 4.24 12.22 -20.47
N ASN A 279 5.33 12.90 -20.13
CA ASN A 279 6.67 12.48 -20.55
C ASN A 279 7.08 11.16 -19.88
N VAL A 280 6.74 11.00 -18.61
CA VAL A 280 6.98 9.76 -17.86
C VAL A 280 6.09 8.64 -18.39
N PHE A 281 4.82 8.94 -18.67
CA PHE A 281 3.89 8.01 -19.30
C PHE A 281 4.38 7.51 -20.66
N ASP A 282 4.79 8.40 -21.56
CA ASP A 282 5.28 8.05 -22.90
C ASP A 282 6.53 7.16 -22.82
N THR A 283 7.43 7.46 -21.88
CA THR A 283 8.62 6.65 -21.62
C THR A 283 8.24 5.25 -21.13
N TYR A 284 7.28 5.16 -20.20
CA TYR A 284 6.73 3.89 -19.74
C TYR A 284 6.06 3.09 -20.87
N VAL A 285 5.27 3.73 -21.74
CA VAL A 285 4.66 3.07 -22.90
C VAL A 285 5.72 2.46 -23.82
N GLY A 286 6.85 3.16 -24.01
CA GLY A 286 8.01 2.61 -24.70
C GLY A 286 8.62 1.38 -24.01
N ALA A 287 8.68 1.37 -22.68
CA ALA A 287 9.13 0.21 -21.91
C ALA A 287 8.16 -0.96 -21.99
N TRP A 288 6.84 -0.71 -21.91
CA TRP A 288 5.81 -1.73 -22.09
C TRP A 288 5.96 -2.46 -23.42
N ASN A 289 6.22 -1.75 -24.54
CA ASN A 289 6.50 -2.40 -25.83
C ASN A 289 7.63 -3.44 -25.71
N ARG A 290 8.77 -3.01 -25.14
CA ARG A 290 9.94 -3.87 -24.99
C ARG A 290 9.67 -5.07 -24.09
N ILE A 291 8.97 -4.88 -22.98
CA ILE A 291 8.62 -5.97 -22.06
C ILE A 291 7.73 -7.00 -22.74
N ARG A 292 6.66 -6.54 -23.41
CA ARG A 292 5.72 -7.43 -24.10
C ARG A 292 6.40 -8.22 -25.21
N ASP A 293 7.33 -7.60 -25.93
CA ASP A 293 8.06 -8.26 -27.02
C ASP A 293 9.14 -9.24 -26.49
N ASP A 294 9.54 -9.12 -25.22
CA ASP A 294 10.58 -9.96 -24.57
C ASP A 294 10.01 -11.18 -23.81
N ILE A 295 8.83 -11.05 -23.18
CA ILE A 295 8.28 -12.10 -22.31
C ILE A 295 7.20 -12.93 -23.02
N SER A 296 7.09 -14.21 -22.64
CA SER A 296 6.12 -15.17 -23.20
C SER A 296 4.85 -15.35 -22.35
N VAL A 297 4.70 -14.57 -21.27
CA VAL A 297 3.58 -14.67 -20.34
C VAL A 297 2.80 -13.35 -20.29
N PRO A 298 1.54 -13.35 -19.82
CA PRO A 298 0.75 -12.14 -19.74
C PRO A 298 1.45 -11.02 -18.95
N TYR A 299 1.48 -9.83 -19.55
CA TYR A 299 1.90 -8.60 -18.90
C TYR A 299 0.69 -7.77 -18.47
N TYR A 300 0.64 -7.38 -17.21
CA TYR A 300 -0.38 -6.49 -16.64
C TYR A 300 0.20 -5.07 -16.54
N PRO A 301 -0.21 -4.14 -17.43
CA PRO A 301 0.30 -2.78 -17.41
C PRO A 301 -0.23 -2.01 -16.20
N ASN A 302 0.56 -1.05 -15.74
CA ASN A 302 0.23 -0.14 -14.67
C ASN A 302 -0.12 1.25 -15.20
N VAL A 303 -1.04 1.93 -14.53
CA VAL A 303 -1.21 3.38 -14.63
C VAL A 303 -0.86 4.00 -13.28
N SER A 304 0.22 4.78 -13.23
CA SER A 304 0.63 5.52 -12.03
C SER A 304 -0.16 6.80 -11.91
N ILE A 305 -0.54 7.15 -10.69
CA ILE A 305 -1.20 8.42 -10.40
C ILE A 305 -0.16 9.52 -10.28
N GLY A 306 0.98 9.25 -9.68
CA GLY A 306 2.04 10.24 -9.49
C GLY A 306 3.31 9.60 -8.94
N TRP A 307 4.26 10.46 -8.60
CA TRP A 307 5.42 10.12 -7.80
C TRP A 307 5.99 11.40 -7.17
N ASP A 308 5.90 11.50 -5.86
CA ASP A 308 6.51 12.54 -5.05
C ASP A 308 6.93 11.96 -3.70
N GLN A 309 8.24 11.76 -3.54
CA GLN A 309 8.84 11.26 -2.31
C GLN A 309 9.38 12.39 -1.41
N SER A 310 9.15 13.67 -1.75
CA SER A 310 9.62 14.80 -0.95
C SER A 310 9.16 14.78 0.52
N PRO A 311 7.96 14.24 0.89
CA PRO A 311 7.58 14.14 2.29
C PRO A 311 8.47 13.19 3.12
N ARG A 312 9.16 12.26 2.47
CA ARG A 312 10.11 11.34 3.14
C ARG A 312 11.41 12.03 3.55
N MET A 313 11.68 13.23 3.03
CA MET A 313 12.96 13.91 3.17
C MET A 313 13.01 14.78 4.42
N ALA A 314 14.22 15.06 4.90
CA ALA A 314 14.43 16.05 5.94
C ALA A 314 14.04 17.44 5.44
N GLN A 315 13.02 18.04 6.07
CA GLN A 315 12.42 19.32 5.65
C GLN A 315 13.33 20.54 5.91
N ASP A 316 14.41 20.36 6.67
CA ASP A 316 15.43 21.38 6.97
C ASP A 316 16.58 21.42 5.93
N GLN A 317 16.50 20.62 4.86
CA GLN A 317 17.56 20.47 3.86
C GLN A 317 17.12 20.95 2.47
N GLU A 318 18.08 21.44 1.66
CA GLU A 318 17.84 21.76 0.25
C GLU A 318 17.59 20.49 -0.59
N TYR A 319 16.41 20.42 -1.22
CA TYR A 319 15.95 19.29 -2.01
C TYR A 319 16.77 19.03 -3.30
N SER A 320 17.38 20.07 -3.88
CA SER A 320 18.13 19.96 -5.14
C SER A 320 19.33 18.99 -5.03
N LEU A 321 19.90 18.86 -3.84
CA LEU A 321 21.06 18.01 -3.55
C LEU A 321 20.75 16.51 -3.61
N PHE A 322 19.47 16.14 -3.68
CA PHE A 322 19.02 14.76 -3.56
C PHE A 322 18.49 14.13 -4.85
N ARG A 323 18.30 14.91 -5.92
CA ARG A 323 17.58 14.45 -7.11
C ARG A 323 16.26 13.75 -6.75
N VAL A 324 15.51 14.32 -5.80
CA VAL A 324 14.13 13.91 -5.44
C VAL A 324 13.18 14.33 -6.54
N ASN A 325 13.39 13.79 -7.72
CA ASN A 325 12.65 14.18 -8.87
C ASN A 325 11.22 13.64 -8.72
N THR A 326 10.25 14.50 -9.00
CA THR A 326 8.83 14.23 -8.87
C THR A 326 8.19 14.17 -10.25
N ILE A 327 6.98 13.63 -10.28
CA ILE A 327 6.09 13.74 -11.44
C ILE A 327 5.19 14.95 -11.25
N GLY A 328 5.25 15.88 -12.19
CA GLY A 328 4.44 17.09 -12.22
C GLY A 328 3.23 17.00 -13.12
N GLY A 329 2.15 17.67 -12.73
CA GLY A 329 0.96 17.81 -13.54
C GLY A 329 0.16 16.51 -13.72
N ASN A 330 0.24 15.60 -12.76
CA ASN A 330 -0.69 14.49 -12.61
C ASN A 330 -2.05 15.00 -12.13
N THR A 331 -2.94 15.39 -13.04
CA THR A 331 -4.32 15.76 -12.69
C THR A 331 -5.27 14.57 -12.89
N PRO A 332 -6.48 14.58 -12.27
CA PRO A 332 -7.49 13.56 -12.54
C PRO A 332 -7.79 13.36 -14.04
N GLU A 333 -7.77 14.43 -14.83
CA GLU A 333 -8.03 14.39 -16.28
C GLU A 333 -6.92 13.65 -17.03
N ARG A 334 -5.64 13.97 -16.75
CA ARG A 334 -4.50 13.29 -17.39
C ARG A 334 -4.39 11.84 -16.94
N PHE A 335 -4.73 11.55 -15.69
CA PHE A 335 -4.87 10.18 -15.21
C PHE A 335 -5.99 9.44 -15.94
N GLU A 336 -7.15 10.06 -16.16
CA GLU A 336 -8.24 9.50 -16.96
C GLU A 336 -7.80 9.18 -18.39
N GLU A 337 -7.06 10.08 -19.03
CA GLU A 337 -6.49 9.89 -20.37
C GLU A 337 -5.54 8.66 -20.41
N ALA A 338 -4.64 8.54 -19.43
CA ALA A 338 -3.72 7.40 -19.33
C ALA A 338 -4.45 6.07 -19.10
N LEU A 339 -5.50 6.06 -18.25
CA LEU A 339 -6.39 4.90 -18.06
C LEU A 339 -7.09 4.53 -19.36
N ARG A 340 -7.63 5.51 -20.09
CA ARG A 340 -8.36 5.30 -21.35
C ARG A 340 -7.43 4.75 -22.43
N PHE A 341 -6.23 5.30 -22.56
CA PHE A 341 -5.19 4.78 -23.46
C PHE A 341 -4.88 3.33 -23.14
N THR A 342 -4.58 3.03 -21.87
CA THR A 342 -4.19 1.69 -21.42
C THR A 342 -5.31 0.67 -21.65
N LYS A 343 -6.56 1.01 -21.31
CA LYS A 343 -7.75 0.19 -21.59
C LYS A 343 -7.89 -0.09 -23.08
N ASN A 344 -7.90 0.96 -23.91
CA ASN A 344 -8.10 0.82 -25.36
C ASN A 344 -7.01 -0.05 -25.98
N ARG A 345 -5.76 0.15 -25.54
CA ARG A 345 -4.62 -0.64 -26.01
C ARG A 345 -4.72 -2.11 -25.63
N LEU A 346 -5.12 -2.45 -24.41
CA LEU A 346 -5.35 -3.86 -24.04
C LEU A 346 -6.47 -4.50 -24.85
N LEU A 347 -7.54 -3.75 -25.16
CA LEU A 347 -8.66 -4.24 -25.95
C LEU A 347 -8.32 -4.46 -27.43
N GLN A 348 -7.21 -3.90 -27.95
CA GLN A 348 -6.75 -4.16 -29.31
C GLN A 348 -6.25 -5.60 -29.53
N ASP A 349 -5.87 -6.30 -28.47
CA ASP A 349 -5.55 -7.72 -28.51
C ASP A 349 -6.75 -8.52 -27.96
N PRO A 350 -7.56 -9.18 -28.82
CA PRO A 350 -8.72 -9.95 -28.39
C PRO A 350 -8.40 -11.09 -27.43
N ASN A 351 -7.16 -11.61 -27.49
CA ASN A 351 -6.68 -12.73 -26.67
C ASN A 351 -5.76 -12.27 -25.53
N GLY A 352 -5.46 -10.96 -25.46
CA GLY A 352 -4.62 -10.38 -24.44
C GLY A 352 -5.28 -10.34 -23.06
N PRO A 353 -4.50 -10.06 -22.00
CA PRO A 353 -5.05 -9.95 -20.66
C PRO A 353 -6.04 -8.79 -20.53
N ARG A 354 -6.95 -8.90 -19.56
CA ARG A 354 -7.95 -7.88 -19.20
C ARG A 354 -7.72 -7.35 -17.79
N VAL A 355 -6.45 -7.10 -17.48
CA VAL A 355 -5.99 -6.66 -16.16
C VAL A 355 -5.15 -5.40 -16.35
N ILE A 356 -5.44 -4.38 -15.53
CA ILE A 356 -4.63 -3.18 -15.38
C ILE A 356 -4.36 -3.05 -13.88
N THR A 357 -3.13 -2.71 -13.52
CA THR A 357 -2.80 -2.27 -12.17
C THR A 357 -2.82 -0.74 -12.09
N ILE A 358 -3.16 -0.21 -10.93
CA ILE A 358 -3.10 1.22 -10.66
C ILE A 358 -2.22 1.38 -9.42
N ASN A 359 -1.17 2.17 -9.55
CA ASN A 359 -0.37 2.62 -8.42
C ASN A 359 -0.84 4.03 -8.06
N SER A 360 -1.48 4.21 -6.90
CA SER A 360 -1.89 3.17 -5.93
C SER A 360 -3.20 3.52 -5.23
N TRP A 361 -3.66 2.69 -4.29
CA TRP A 361 -4.77 3.08 -3.42
C TRP A 361 -4.36 4.22 -2.48
N ASN A 362 -3.25 4.08 -1.74
CA ASN A 362 -2.90 4.94 -0.60
C ASN A 362 -1.38 5.12 -0.34
N GLU A 363 -0.53 5.11 -1.35
CA GLU A 363 0.90 5.48 -1.24
C GLU A 363 1.06 7.00 -1.12
N TRP A 364 0.58 7.56 0.00
CA TRP A 364 0.62 9.00 0.30
C TRP A 364 2.04 9.54 0.32
N THR A 365 2.98 8.76 0.86
CA THR A 365 4.40 9.15 0.97
C THR A 365 5.14 9.10 -0.37
N GLU A 366 4.46 8.65 -1.43
CA GLU A 366 4.91 8.67 -2.83
C GLU A 366 4.07 9.61 -3.70
N GLY A 367 3.16 10.39 -3.12
CA GLY A 367 2.26 11.25 -3.92
C GLY A 367 1.43 10.48 -4.95
N SER A 368 1.19 9.18 -4.73
CA SER A 368 0.56 8.27 -5.69
C SER A 368 -0.61 7.54 -5.05
N TYR A 369 -1.77 8.18 -4.98
CA TYR A 369 -2.94 7.67 -4.24
C TYR A 369 -4.26 7.91 -4.98
N LEU A 370 -5.16 6.92 -4.93
CA LEU A 370 -6.56 7.01 -5.38
C LEU A 370 -7.47 7.51 -4.26
N GLU A 371 -7.04 7.38 -3.00
CA GLU A 371 -7.81 7.83 -1.85
C GLU A 371 -8.23 9.29 -2.01
N PRO A 372 -9.49 9.62 -1.67
CA PRO A 372 -9.94 11.00 -1.74
C PRO A 372 -9.10 11.93 -0.87
N ASP A 373 -8.70 13.05 -1.44
CA ASP A 373 -7.89 14.06 -0.76
C ASP A 373 -8.70 15.34 -0.50
N THR A 374 -8.06 16.35 0.07
CA THR A 374 -8.67 17.66 0.29
C THR A 374 -8.67 18.56 -0.96
N VAL A 375 -7.91 18.23 -2.01
CA VAL A 375 -7.69 19.05 -3.21
C VAL A 375 -8.56 18.58 -4.38
N ASN A 376 -8.29 17.38 -4.89
CA ASN A 376 -9.00 16.68 -5.95
C ASN A 376 -10.29 16.00 -5.48
N LYS A 377 -10.50 15.84 -4.17
CA LYS A 377 -11.67 15.15 -3.60
C LYS A 377 -11.80 13.75 -4.20
N PHE A 378 -12.87 13.49 -4.96
CA PHE A 378 -13.10 12.20 -5.63
C PHE A 378 -12.57 12.15 -7.07
N GLY A 379 -11.79 13.14 -7.53
CA GLY A 379 -11.36 13.31 -8.92
C GLY A 379 -10.78 12.04 -9.53
N TYR A 380 -9.78 11.42 -8.89
CA TYR A 380 -9.16 10.19 -9.40
C TYR A 380 -10.10 8.98 -9.41
N LEU A 381 -10.95 8.82 -8.39
CA LEU A 381 -11.97 7.76 -8.39
C LEU A 381 -13.02 7.96 -9.49
N ASN A 382 -13.39 9.21 -9.77
CA ASN A 382 -14.28 9.56 -10.87
C ASN A 382 -13.64 9.25 -12.23
N ALA A 383 -12.33 9.49 -12.39
CA ALA A 383 -11.59 9.08 -13.59
C ALA A 383 -11.65 7.56 -13.82
N VAL A 384 -11.40 6.75 -12.77
CA VAL A 384 -11.56 5.28 -12.84
C VAL A 384 -13.00 4.92 -13.25
N LYS A 385 -14.00 5.51 -12.59
CA LYS A 385 -15.41 5.29 -12.91
C LYS A 385 -15.74 5.62 -14.36
N ASN A 386 -15.27 6.76 -14.87
CA ASN A 386 -15.54 7.23 -16.22
C ASN A 386 -14.97 6.32 -17.31
N VAL A 387 -13.88 5.61 -17.01
CA VAL A 387 -13.22 4.70 -17.96
C VAL A 387 -13.78 3.28 -17.90
N PHE A 388 -14.11 2.76 -16.71
CA PHE A 388 -14.42 1.33 -16.53
C PHE A 388 -15.88 1.01 -16.16
N MET A 389 -16.68 1.99 -15.73
CA MET A 389 -18.08 1.76 -15.33
C MET A 389 -19.12 2.33 -16.31
N LYS A 390 -18.69 2.70 -17.52
CA LYS A 390 -19.58 3.11 -18.61
C LYS A 390 -19.77 2.00 -19.62
#